data_AF-A0A3N1TM23-F1
#
_entry.id   AF-A0A3N1TM23-F1
#
_cell.length_a   1.000
_cell.length_b   1.000
_cell.length_c   1.000
_cell.angle_alpha   90.00
_cell.angle_beta   90.00
_cell.angle_gamma   90.00
#
_symmetry.space_group_name_H-M   'P 1'
#
loop_
_entity.id
_entity.type
_entity.pdbx_description
1 polymer ?
#
loop_
_entity_poly.entity_id
_entity_poly.type
_entity_poly.pdbx_seq_one_letter_code
_entity_poly.pdbx_strand_id
1 'polypeptide(L)'
;MSQPEQPWQPGPNDLPFTTHLINPHGDRHLGFNDVEGRYYRLWQHKAPERLHTGDAIFLRPSDINQIISYAMTWVRNHPDDPRGHELIDEVAAGAKGIVMHFATLSTAASPRPA
;
A
#
# COMPACT_ATOMS: atom_id res chain seq x y z
N MET A 1 13.90 14.71 11.59
CA MET A 1 12.69 15.20 10.88
C MET A 1 12.77 14.68 9.46
N SER A 2 11.89 13.77 9.07
CA SER A 2 11.83 13.27 7.69
C SER A 2 11.39 14.41 6.78
N GLN A 3 12.16 14.72 5.73
CA GLN A 3 11.78 15.75 4.77
C GLN A 3 10.41 15.44 4.17
N PRO A 4 9.53 16.45 3.98
CA PRO A 4 8.27 16.26 3.30
C PRO A 4 8.51 15.75 1.87
N GLU A 5 7.73 14.76 1.45
CA GLU A 5 7.77 14.21 0.09
C GLU A 5 7.53 15.34 -0.91
N GLN A 6 8.45 15.53 -1.84
CA GLN A 6 8.29 16.48 -2.93
C GLN A 6 7.41 15.85 -4.01
N PRO A 7 6.35 16.54 -4.47
CA PRO A 7 5.52 16.05 -5.57
C PRO A 7 6.35 15.78 -6.82
N TRP A 8 6.16 14.59 -7.40
CA TRP A 8 6.87 14.15 -8.59
C TRP A 8 5.94 13.33 -9.49
N GLN A 9 6.03 13.50 -10.80
CA GLN A 9 5.35 12.65 -11.77
C GLN A 9 6.39 11.79 -12.49
N PRO A 10 6.35 10.45 -12.33
CA PRO A 10 7.30 9.56 -12.97
C PRO A 10 7.16 9.56 -14.49
N GLY A 11 8.30 9.66 -15.18
CA GLY A 11 8.41 9.39 -16.60
C GLY A 11 8.47 7.89 -16.93
N PRO A 12 8.40 7.52 -18.22
CA PRO A 12 8.33 6.11 -18.65
C PRO A 12 9.50 5.22 -18.20
N ASN A 13 10.67 5.82 -17.98
CA ASN A 13 11.90 5.10 -17.61
C ASN A 13 12.27 5.25 -16.12
N ASP A 14 11.45 5.95 -15.34
CA ASP A 14 11.80 6.28 -13.96
C ASP A 14 11.30 5.22 -12.96
N LEU A 15 10.50 4.26 -13.42
CA LEU A 15 9.83 3.29 -12.57
C LEU A 15 10.60 1.97 -12.52
N PRO A 16 11.01 1.52 -11.32
CA PRO A 16 11.80 0.29 -11.17
C PRO A 16 10.97 -1.00 -11.29
N PHE A 17 9.64 -0.89 -11.34
CA PHE A 17 8.72 -2.02 -11.39
C PHE A 17 7.69 -1.86 -12.50
N THR A 18 7.27 -2.98 -13.07
CA THR A 18 6.23 -3.06 -14.12
C THR A 18 4.85 -2.67 -13.59
N THR A 19 4.54 -3.07 -12.36
CA THR A 19 3.26 -2.79 -11.70
C THR A 19 3.42 -1.61 -10.75
N HIS A 20 2.65 -0.55 -11.01
CA HIS A 20 2.73 0.68 -10.23
C HIS A 20 1.36 1.36 -10.10
N LEU A 21 1.19 2.07 -8.99
CA LEU A 21 0.07 2.95 -8.73
C LEU A 21 0.63 4.36 -8.67
N ILE A 22 0.33 5.19 -9.68
CA ILE A 22 0.78 6.58 -9.73
C ILE A 22 -0.34 7.48 -9.19
N ASN A 23 0.02 8.38 -8.28
CA ASN A 23 -0.92 9.36 -7.76
C ASN A 23 -0.85 10.64 -8.59
N PRO A 24 -1.97 11.16 -9.13
CA PRO A 24 -1.99 12.44 -9.82
C PRO A 24 -1.49 13.63 -8.99
N HIS A 25 -1.54 13.53 -7.66
CA HIS A 25 -1.00 14.56 -6.76
C HIS A 25 0.53 14.56 -6.65
N GLY A 26 1.21 13.56 -7.23
CA GLY A 26 2.67 13.46 -7.25
C GLY A 26 3.29 12.94 -5.95
N ASP A 27 2.48 12.47 -5.00
CA ASP A 27 2.95 11.92 -3.73
C ASP A 27 2.44 10.48 -3.56
N ARG A 28 3.02 9.71 -2.63
CA ARG A 28 2.50 8.39 -2.27
C ARG A 28 2.40 7.44 -3.46
N HIS A 29 3.39 7.47 -4.35
CA HIS A 29 3.50 6.48 -5.42
C HIS A 29 3.82 5.11 -4.83
N LEU A 30 3.18 4.07 -5.38
CA LEU A 30 3.46 2.69 -5.01
C LEU A 30 3.95 1.91 -6.21
N GLY A 31 4.90 1.02 -5.99
CA GLY A 31 5.28 -0.04 -6.89
C GLY A 31 5.02 -1.39 -6.24
N PHE A 32 4.62 -2.38 -7.04
CA PHE A 32 4.54 -3.76 -6.61
C PHE A 32 5.63 -4.55 -7.34
N ASN A 33 6.58 -5.09 -6.57
CA ASN A 33 7.60 -5.98 -7.09
C ASN A 33 6.98 -7.37 -7.27
N ASP A 34 6.76 -7.76 -8.51
CA ASP A 34 6.17 -9.04 -8.93
C ASP A 34 7.13 -10.22 -8.77
N VAL A 35 8.42 -9.98 -8.61
CA VAL A 35 9.41 -11.01 -8.26
C VAL A 35 9.34 -11.35 -6.78
N GLU A 36 9.18 -10.34 -5.92
CA GLU A 36 9.26 -10.50 -4.46
C GLU A 36 7.90 -10.60 -3.76
N GLY A 37 6.80 -10.26 -4.44
CA GLY A 37 5.48 -10.16 -3.82
C GLY A 37 5.41 -9.05 -2.77
N ARG A 38 6.03 -7.89 -3.03
CA ARG A 38 6.19 -6.80 -2.04
C ARG A 38 5.85 -5.44 -2.61
N TYR A 39 5.25 -4.60 -1.75
CA TYR A 39 5.02 -3.20 -2.05
C TYR A 39 6.21 -2.34 -1.68
N TYR A 40 6.42 -1.31 -2.49
CA TYR A 40 7.43 -0.28 -2.29
C TYR A 40 6.80 1.09 -2.46
N ARG A 41 7.16 2.05 -1.60
CA ARG A 41 6.94 3.46 -1.86
C ARG A 41 7.99 3.94 -2.84
N LEU A 42 7.55 4.62 -3.89
CA LEU A 42 8.42 5.13 -4.93
C LEU A 42 8.73 6.60 -4.68
N TRP A 43 9.95 6.99 -5.04
CA TRP A 43 10.49 8.33 -4.79
C TRP A 43 11.31 8.78 -6.00
N GLN A 44 11.36 10.09 -6.24
CA GLN A 44 12.10 10.64 -7.38
C GLN A 44 13.63 10.50 -7.23
N HIS A 45 14.15 10.76 -6.02
CA HIS A 45 15.59 10.94 -5.79
C HIS A 45 16.15 10.04 -4.69
N LYS A 46 15.43 8.98 -4.32
CA LYS A 46 15.94 7.94 -3.42
C LYS A 46 15.42 6.57 -3.83
N ALA A 47 16.09 5.54 -3.33
CA ALA A 47 15.71 4.17 -3.59
C ALA A 47 14.25 3.88 -3.15
N PRO A 48 13.56 2.95 -3.83
CA PRO A 48 12.26 2.46 -3.38
C PRO A 48 12.32 1.97 -1.94
N GLU A 49 11.32 2.35 -1.16
CA GLU A 49 11.24 2.01 0.26
C GLU A 49 10.26 0.86 0.45
N ARG A 50 10.75 -0.29 0.92
CA ARG A 50 9.90 -1.46 1.14
C ARG A 50 8.83 -1.14 2.17
N LEU A 51 7.60 -1.54 1.87
CA LEU A 51 6.45 -1.42 2.75
C LEU A 51 5.92 -2.79 3.17
N HIS A 52 5.41 -2.86 4.39
CA HIS A 52 4.43 -3.87 4.75
C HIS A 52 3.13 -3.58 3.96
N THR A 53 2.42 -4.60 3.48
CA THR A 53 1.24 -4.37 2.61
C THR A 53 0.13 -3.58 3.31
N GLY A 54 -0.03 -3.75 4.62
CA GLY A 54 -0.90 -2.89 5.43
C GLY A 54 -0.54 -1.40 5.35
N ASP A 55 0.75 -1.04 5.31
CA ASP A 55 1.18 0.36 5.21
C ASP A 55 0.90 0.93 3.82
N ALA A 56 1.02 0.11 2.77
CA ALA A 56 0.61 0.49 1.42
C ALA A 56 -0.90 0.82 1.36
N ILE A 57 -1.73 0.03 2.04
CA ILE A 57 -3.17 0.27 2.18
C ILE A 57 -3.45 1.60 2.91
N PHE A 58 -2.73 1.89 4.01
CA PHE A 58 -2.88 3.16 4.72
C PHE A 58 -2.34 4.37 3.95
N LEU A 59 -1.28 4.17 3.16
CA LEU A 59 -0.70 5.21 2.34
C LEU A 59 -1.68 5.62 1.23
N ARG A 60 -2.39 4.65 0.65
CA ARG A 60 -3.34 4.86 -0.46
C ARG A 60 -4.66 4.12 -0.26
N PRO A 61 -5.49 4.57 0.69
CA PRO A 61 -6.78 3.90 0.97
C PRO A 61 -7.73 3.96 -0.23
N SER A 62 -7.61 4.96 -1.11
CA SER A 62 -8.35 5.06 -2.37
C SER A 62 -8.09 3.91 -3.34
N ASP A 63 -6.90 3.31 -3.29
CA ASP A 63 -6.46 2.26 -4.21
C ASP A 63 -6.50 0.86 -3.58
N ILE A 64 -7.17 0.71 -2.42
CA ILE A 64 -7.19 -0.54 -1.65
C ILE A 64 -7.58 -1.76 -2.49
N ASN A 65 -8.55 -1.60 -3.41
CA ASN A 65 -8.98 -2.70 -4.28
C ASN A 65 -7.85 -3.17 -5.21
N GLN A 66 -7.09 -2.24 -5.80
CA GLN A 66 -5.97 -2.58 -6.67
C GLN A 66 -4.82 -3.19 -5.85
N ILE A 67 -4.55 -2.63 -4.66
CA ILE A 67 -3.52 -3.13 -3.76
C ILE A 67 -3.77 -4.59 -3.36
N ILE A 68 -5.01 -4.90 -2.96
CA ILE A 68 -5.43 -6.27 -2.62
C ILE A 68 -5.38 -7.17 -3.87
N SER A 69 -5.83 -6.68 -5.03
CA SER A 69 -5.86 -7.46 -6.26
C SER A 69 -4.47 -7.92 -6.69
N TYR A 70 -3.48 -7.03 -6.76
CA TYR A 70 -2.12 -7.43 -7.14
C TYR A 70 -1.51 -8.41 -6.12
N ALA A 71 -1.74 -8.17 -4.83
CA ALA A 71 -1.26 -9.07 -3.78
C ALA A 71 -1.85 -10.48 -3.95
N MET A 72 -3.17 -10.60 -4.10
CA MET A 72 -3.85 -11.89 -4.21
C MET A 72 -3.58 -12.59 -5.55
N THR A 73 -3.39 -11.84 -6.63
CA THR A 73 -2.92 -12.39 -7.90
C THR A 73 -1.52 -12.98 -7.75
N TRP A 74 -0.62 -12.29 -7.06
CA TRP A 74 0.73 -12.80 -6.80
C TRP A 74 0.70 -14.09 -5.98
N VAL A 75 -0.06 -14.12 -4.87
CA VAL A 75 -0.25 -15.32 -4.03
C VAL A 75 -0.74 -16.50 -4.86
N ARG A 76 -1.76 -16.27 -5.71
CA ARG A 76 -2.31 -17.31 -6.58
C ARG A 76 -1.25 -17.88 -7.55
N ASN A 77 -0.37 -17.03 -8.05
CA ASN A 77 0.65 -17.42 -9.03
C ASN A 77 1.91 -18.02 -8.39
N HIS A 78 2.06 -17.94 -7.06
CA HIS A 78 3.19 -18.46 -6.29
C HIS A 78 2.71 -19.32 -5.11
N PRO A 79 2.01 -20.45 -5.37
CA PRO A 79 1.32 -21.21 -4.33
C PRO A 79 2.26 -21.86 -3.31
N ASP A 80 3.50 -22.14 -3.70
CA ASP A 80 4.49 -22.80 -2.83
C ASP A 80 5.46 -21.80 -2.17
N ASP A 81 5.31 -20.50 -2.42
CA ASP A 81 6.18 -19.48 -1.84
C ASP A 81 5.69 -19.09 -0.43
N PRO A 82 6.51 -19.25 0.62
CA PRO A 82 6.13 -18.87 1.99
C PRO A 82 5.74 -17.39 2.12
N ARG A 83 6.24 -16.52 1.24
CA ARG A 83 5.84 -15.12 1.15
C ARG A 83 4.33 -14.96 0.95
N GLY A 84 3.67 -15.91 0.27
CA GLY A 84 2.25 -15.84 0.00
C GLY A 84 1.41 -15.79 1.27
N HIS A 85 1.78 -16.58 2.28
CA HIS A 85 1.11 -16.57 3.59
C HIS A 85 1.33 -15.26 4.32
N GLU A 86 2.57 -14.76 4.36
CA GLU A 86 2.87 -13.45 4.93
C GLU A 86 2.02 -12.37 4.24
N LEU A 87 1.97 -12.37 2.91
CA LEU A 87 1.25 -11.35 2.15
C LEU A 87 -0.26 -11.36 2.43
N ILE A 88 -0.87 -12.54 2.61
CA ILE A 88 -2.27 -12.67 3.07
C ILE A 88 -2.44 -12.02 4.44
N ASP A 89 -1.57 -12.33 5.40
CA ASP A 89 -1.65 -11.81 6.77
C ASP A 89 -1.45 -10.28 6.80
N GLU A 90 -0.51 -9.76 6.00
CA GLU A 90 -0.26 -8.32 5.87
C GLU A 90 -1.49 -7.59 5.32
N VAL A 91 -2.18 -8.18 4.33
CA VAL A 91 -3.43 -7.64 3.76
C VAL A 91 -4.54 -7.65 4.79
N ALA A 92 -4.73 -8.77 5.49
CA ALA A 92 -5.75 -8.89 6.53
C ALA A 92 -5.52 -7.88 7.67
N ALA A 93 -4.26 -7.68 8.09
CA ALA A 93 -3.87 -6.70 9.08
C ALA A 93 -4.18 -5.27 8.63
N GLY A 94 -3.87 -4.92 7.38
CA GLY A 94 -4.20 -3.61 6.79
C GLY A 94 -5.71 -3.35 6.73
N ALA A 95 -6.47 -4.33 6.24
CA ALA A 95 -7.94 -4.25 6.17
C ALA A 95 -8.57 -4.06 7.56
N LYS A 96 -8.12 -4.85 8.55
CA LYS A 96 -8.52 -4.69 9.95
C LYS A 96 -8.20 -3.28 10.47
N GLY A 97 -6.99 -2.78 10.18
CA GLY A 97 -6.56 -1.44 10.57
C GLY A 97 -7.50 -0.34 10.07
N ILE A 98 -7.92 -0.40 8.80
CA ILE A 98 -8.89 0.54 8.23
C ILE A 98 -10.26 0.44 8.92
N VAL A 99 -10.78 -0.77 9.10
CA VAL A 99 -12.08 -0.98 9.77
C VAL A 99 -12.04 -0.39 11.19
N MET A 100 -10.97 -0.65 11.93
CA MET A 100 -10.80 -0.12 13.28
C MET A 100 -10.70 1.41 13.29
N HIS A 101 -9.99 2.02 12.34
CA HIS A 101 -9.91 3.47 12.22
C HIS A 101 -11.30 4.11 12.11
N PHE A 102 -12.15 3.62 11.20
CA PHE A 102 -13.50 4.15 11.02
C PHE A 102 -14.44 3.81 12.18
N ALA A 103 -14.29 2.64 12.80
CA ALA A 103 -15.04 2.29 14.01
C ALA A 103 -14.73 3.27 15.14
N THR A 104 -13.44 3.57 15.38
CA THR A 104 -13.02 4.55 16.39
C THR A 104 -13.58 5.95 16.10
N LEU A 105 -13.48 6.42 14.85
CA LEU A 105 -14.06 7.72 14.46
C LEU A 105 -15.57 7.77 14.69
N SER A 106 -16.29 6.68 14.36
CA SER A 106 -17.73 6.58 14.59
C SER A 106 -18.08 6.64 16.07
N THR A 107 -17.33 5.94 16.92
CA THR A 107 -17.54 5.98 18.38
C THR A 107 -17.21 7.35 19.00
N ALA A 108 -16.22 8.06 18.47
CA ALA A 108 -15.86 9.40 18.92
C ALA A 108 -16.90 10.46 18.46
N ALA A 109 -17.58 10.22 17.34
CA ALA A 109 -18.60 11.11 16.78
C ALA A 109 -20.00 10.92 17.38
N SER A 110 -20.26 9.83 18.11
CA SER A 110 -21.53 9.63 18.84
C SER A 110 -21.48 10.32 20.22
N PRO A 111 -22.24 11.40 20.45
CA PRO A 111 -22.38 11.93 21.81
C PRO A 111 -23.13 10.90 22.65
N ARG A 112 -22.64 10.60 23.87
CA ARG A 112 -23.37 9.78 24.84
C ARG A 112 -24.75 10.40 25.08
N PRO A 113 -25.85 9.62 25.02
CA PRO A 113 -27.11 10.09 25.57
C PRO A 113 -26.94 10.29 27.08
N ALA A 114 -27.39 11.46 27.56
CA ALA A 114 -27.46 11.81 28.97
C ALA A 114 -28.58 11.03 29.68
#